data_AF-A0A8S3J4B3-F1
#
_entry.id   AF-A0A8S3J4B3-F1
#
_cell.length_a   1.000
_cell.length_b   1.000
_cell.length_c   1.000
_cell.angle_alpha   90.00
_cell.angle_beta   90.00
_cell.angle_gamma   90.00
#
_symmetry.space_group_name_H-M   'P 1'
#
loop_
_entity.id
_entity.type
_entity.pdbx_description
1 polymer ?
#
loop_
_entity_poly.entity_id
_entity_poly.type
_entity_poly.pdbx_seq_one_letter_code
_entity_poly.pdbx_strand_id
1 'polypeptide(L)'
;RKIHTKNVNVDNLIDYEHESSGQNQFSESRIKKFFDTFYRWDDDFRFTTIATCTYTVAIVFLYYLACTFVFLYTSRTSGHISFIKSYIEYSANVEINDTFTLKGEIIASAILTTIIYGLQLFIGMQNYKKHKLQLYKGIYVDVPPATNFKRSSIASNSVHYSGFLVGYMAWGFVICFHLILIILIGVRILTFQIRQIELALAIIVPVLLIYLLKMLSMTSAGKFLFIQKLDNKLNLKSRKTYAIFV
;
A
#
# COMPACT_ATOMS: atom_id res chain seq x y z
N ARG A 1 41.68 49.18 12.31
CA ARG A 1 41.20 48.90 10.93
C ARG A 1 39.69 49.15 10.92
N LYS A 2 39.24 50.33 10.48
CA LYS A 2 37.81 50.73 10.50
C LYS A 2 37.10 50.09 9.29
N ILE A 3 36.05 49.31 9.55
CA ILE A 3 35.23 48.67 8.51
C ILE A 3 34.14 49.67 8.13
N HIS A 4 34.17 50.12 6.87
CA HIS A 4 33.17 51.00 6.29
C HIS A 4 32.00 50.14 5.81
N THR A 5 30.90 50.14 6.53
CA THR A 5 29.64 49.52 6.11
C THR A 5 28.96 50.44 5.09
N LYS A 6 28.96 50.01 3.82
CA LYS A 6 28.17 50.60 2.74
C LYS A 6 26.69 50.26 3.00
N ASN A 7 25.86 51.27 3.25
CA ASN A 7 24.40 51.13 3.28
C ASN A 7 23.94 50.69 1.89
N VAL A 8 23.55 49.42 1.77
CA VAL A 8 22.85 48.90 0.60
C VAL A 8 21.38 49.29 0.78
N ASN A 9 20.86 50.02 -0.21
CA ASN A 9 19.48 50.50 -0.20
C ASN A 9 18.54 49.31 -0.44
N VAL A 10 17.82 48.92 0.62
CA VAL A 10 16.98 47.70 0.68
C VAL A 10 15.75 47.82 -0.24
N ASP A 11 15.35 49.04 -0.58
CA ASP A 11 14.11 49.31 -1.30
C ASP A 11 14.15 48.87 -2.78
N ASN A 12 15.33 48.69 -3.37
CA ASN A 12 15.47 48.21 -4.75
C ASN A 12 15.48 46.68 -4.89
N LEU A 13 15.44 45.92 -3.78
CA LEU A 13 15.43 44.45 -3.83
C LEU A 13 14.02 43.87 -3.90
N ILE A 14 13.00 44.67 -3.57
CA ILE A 14 11.61 44.19 -3.45
C ILE A 14 10.93 44.12 -4.83
N ASP A 15 11.31 44.98 -5.78
CA ASP A 15 10.67 45.02 -7.10
C ASP A 15 11.14 43.91 -8.06
N TYR A 16 12.28 43.25 -7.79
CA TYR A 16 12.76 42.15 -8.65
C TYR A 16 12.13 40.79 -8.33
N GLU A 17 11.52 40.59 -7.16
CA GLU A 17 10.88 39.31 -6.82
C GLU A 17 9.47 39.16 -7.42
N HIS A 18 8.79 40.26 -7.76
CA HIS A 18 7.40 40.19 -8.21
C HIS A 18 7.22 39.91 -9.72
N GLU A 19 8.21 40.16 -10.57
CA GLU A 19 8.11 39.91 -12.03
C GLU A 19 8.42 38.46 -12.45
N SER A 20 9.10 37.65 -11.63
CA SER A 20 9.43 36.26 -12.01
C SER A 20 8.30 35.24 -11.74
N SER A 21 7.27 35.62 -10.97
CA SER A 21 6.16 34.75 -10.59
C SER A 21 5.08 34.56 -11.68
N GLY A 22 5.17 35.27 -12.80
CA GLY A 22 4.06 35.41 -13.76
C GLY A 22 4.01 34.42 -14.93
N GLN A 23 5.05 33.63 -15.22
CA GLN A 23 5.17 33.00 -16.55
C GLN A 23 5.34 31.48 -16.65
N ASN A 24 5.30 30.72 -15.56
CA ASN A 24 5.38 29.25 -15.61
C ASN A 24 4.16 28.57 -14.97
N GLN A 25 2.95 28.96 -15.34
CA GLN A 25 1.73 28.13 -15.15
C GLN A 25 1.60 27.07 -16.26
N PHE A 26 2.72 26.45 -16.66
CA PHE A 26 2.64 25.21 -17.42
C PHE A 26 2.05 24.16 -16.49
N SER A 27 0.82 23.74 -16.79
CA SER A 27 0.10 22.59 -16.21
C SER A 27 1.07 21.53 -15.70
N GLU A 28 1.47 21.61 -14.43
CA GLU A 28 2.31 20.58 -13.84
C GLU A 28 1.52 19.28 -13.92
N SER A 29 2.06 18.34 -14.71
CA SER A 29 1.43 17.05 -14.91
C SER A 29 1.15 16.43 -13.53
N ARG A 30 -0.01 15.77 -13.38
CA ARG A 30 -0.37 15.09 -12.12
C ARG A 30 0.75 14.16 -11.63
N ILE A 31 1.55 13.64 -12.57
CA ILE A 31 2.74 12.83 -12.34
C ILE A 31 3.82 13.64 -11.62
N LYS A 32 4.13 14.87 -12.07
CA LYS A 32 5.09 15.74 -11.39
C LYS A 32 4.66 16.07 -9.97
N LYS A 33 3.39 16.42 -9.76
CA LYS A 33 2.84 16.63 -8.40
C LYS A 33 2.93 15.38 -7.53
N PHE A 34 2.71 14.20 -8.12
CA PHE A 34 2.90 12.94 -7.41
C PHE A 34 4.37 12.76 -7.02
N PHE A 35 5.33 12.93 -7.94
CA PHE A 35 6.76 12.83 -7.65
C PHE A 35 7.26 13.87 -6.65
N ASP A 36 6.79 15.11 -6.73
CA ASP A 36 7.15 16.18 -5.79
C ASP A 36 6.56 15.93 -4.40
N THR A 37 5.36 15.33 -4.32
CA THR A 37 4.80 14.85 -3.06
C THR A 37 5.56 13.62 -2.54
N PHE A 38 6.01 12.76 -3.45
CA PHE A 38 6.62 11.48 -3.14
C PHE A 38 8.09 11.63 -2.74
N TYR A 39 8.83 12.61 -3.25
CA TYR A 39 10.22 12.85 -2.84
C TYR A 39 10.63 14.31 -3.03
N ARG A 40 10.51 15.12 -1.97
CA ARG A 40 11.18 16.43 -1.93
C ARG A 40 12.67 16.22 -1.65
N TRP A 41 13.47 16.54 -2.67
CA TRP A 41 14.88 16.84 -2.49
C TRP A 41 14.97 18.06 -1.56
N ASP A 42 15.48 17.84 -0.34
CA ASP A 42 15.91 18.95 0.51
C ASP A 42 17.43 18.96 0.37
N ASP A 43 17.98 20.00 -0.25
CA ASP A 43 19.41 20.09 -0.57
C ASP A 43 20.31 20.03 0.68
N ASP A 44 19.76 20.36 1.85
CA ASP A 44 20.47 20.39 3.12
C ASP A 44 20.51 19.04 3.87
N PHE A 45 19.72 18.04 3.44
CA PHE A 45 19.63 16.78 4.16
C PHE A 45 20.51 15.69 3.53
N ARG A 46 21.50 15.21 4.30
CA ARG A 46 22.32 14.05 3.93
C ARG A 46 21.98 12.81 4.76
N PHE A 47 21.72 11.70 4.07
CA PHE A 47 21.57 10.39 4.71
C PHE A 47 22.89 9.94 5.33
N THR A 48 22.82 9.15 6.39
CA THR A 48 24.02 8.54 6.98
C THR A 48 24.54 7.45 6.05
N THR A 49 25.85 7.28 5.94
CA THR A 49 26.46 6.23 5.11
C THR A 49 25.93 4.84 5.46
N ILE A 50 25.69 4.60 6.76
CA ILE A 50 25.12 3.34 7.25
C ILE A 50 23.70 3.11 6.69
N ALA A 51 22.83 4.13 6.74
CA ALA A 51 21.48 4.01 6.21
C ALA A 51 21.51 3.79 4.69
N THR A 52 22.26 4.59 3.94
CA THR A 52 22.38 4.44 2.49
C THR A 52 22.89 3.05 2.11
N CYS A 53 23.96 2.59 2.73
CA CYS A 53 24.51 1.25 2.51
C CYS A 53 23.47 0.16 2.81
N THR A 54 22.77 0.28 3.94
CA THR A 54 21.74 -0.68 4.35
C THR A 54 20.59 -0.77 3.34
N TYR A 55 20.08 0.37 2.86
CA TYR A 55 19.02 0.39 1.84
C TYR A 55 19.50 -0.13 0.48
N THR A 56 20.74 0.18 0.08
CA THR A 56 21.33 -0.39 -1.15
C THR A 56 21.44 -1.91 -1.05
N VAL A 57 21.95 -2.43 0.07
CA VAL A 57 22.02 -3.88 0.32
C VAL A 57 20.62 -4.50 0.31
N ALA A 58 19.63 -3.85 0.92
CA ALA A 58 18.24 -4.33 0.93
C ALA A 58 17.66 -4.42 -0.50
N ILE A 59 17.90 -3.43 -1.36
CA ILE A 59 17.43 -3.45 -2.77
C ILE A 59 18.10 -4.58 -3.56
N VAL A 60 19.42 -4.72 -3.44
CA VAL A 60 20.17 -5.80 -4.11
C VAL A 60 19.68 -7.16 -3.63
N PHE A 61 19.50 -7.31 -2.31
CA PHE A 61 18.99 -8.54 -1.71
C PHE A 61 17.55 -8.85 -2.13
N LEU A 62 16.68 -7.84 -2.25
CA LEU A 62 15.32 -7.99 -2.77
C LEU A 62 15.33 -8.55 -4.19
N TYR A 63 16.20 -8.02 -5.06
CA TYR A 63 16.38 -8.53 -6.42
C TYR A 63 16.84 -10.00 -6.42
N TYR A 64 17.86 -10.33 -5.62
CA TYR A 64 18.33 -11.72 -5.49
C TYR A 64 17.24 -12.67 -5.00
N LEU A 65 16.44 -12.27 -4.00
CA LEU A 65 15.32 -13.06 -3.53
C LEU A 65 14.28 -13.29 -4.63
N ALA A 66 13.88 -12.23 -5.35
CA ALA A 66 12.91 -12.35 -6.43
C ALA A 66 13.38 -13.33 -7.52
N CYS A 67 14.63 -13.19 -7.99
CA CYS A 67 15.21 -14.11 -8.97
C CYS A 67 15.30 -15.55 -8.45
N THR A 68 15.72 -15.74 -7.19
CA THR A 68 15.85 -17.06 -6.58
C THR A 68 14.48 -17.75 -6.46
N PHE A 69 13.45 -17.03 -6.03
CA PHE A 69 12.10 -17.57 -5.93
C PHE A 69 11.53 -17.93 -7.30
N VAL A 70 11.66 -17.04 -8.29
CA VAL A 70 11.22 -17.34 -9.67
C VAL A 70 11.91 -18.59 -10.19
N PHE A 71 13.23 -18.70 -10.02
CA PHE A 71 14.01 -19.85 -10.47
C PHE A 71 13.61 -21.15 -9.76
N LEU A 72 13.56 -21.14 -8.42
CA LEU A 72 13.21 -22.31 -7.61
C LEU A 72 11.79 -22.80 -7.90
N TYR A 73 10.81 -21.91 -7.93
CA TYR A 73 9.41 -22.28 -8.17
C TYR A 73 9.20 -22.71 -9.61
N THR A 74 9.77 -22.02 -10.60
CA THR A 74 9.63 -22.44 -12.00
C THR A 74 10.26 -23.82 -12.25
N SER A 75 11.45 -24.06 -11.70
CA SER A 75 12.14 -25.35 -11.84
C SER A 75 11.38 -26.48 -11.14
N ARG A 76 10.94 -26.25 -9.89
CA ARG A 76 10.18 -27.25 -9.12
C ARG A 76 8.82 -27.54 -9.73
N THR A 77 8.12 -26.52 -10.21
CA THR A 77 6.76 -26.66 -10.77
C THR A 77 6.81 -27.44 -12.08
N SER A 78 7.86 -27.28 -12.89
CA SER A 78 8.03 -28.06 -14.13
C SER A 78 8.01 -29.58 -13.91
N GLY A 79 8.44 -30.08 -12.75
CA GLY A 79 8.40 -31.51 -12.42
C GLY A 79 7.05 -32.00 -11.89
N HIS A 80 6.21 -31.12 -11.34
CA HIS A 80 4.96 -31.50 -10.68
C HIS A 80 3.70 -31.09 -11.43
N ILE A 81 3.78 -30.31 -12.51
CA ILE A 81 2.61 -29.84 -13.28
C ILE A 81 1.74 -31.01 -13.75
N SER A 82 2.33 -32.10 -14.26
CA SER A 82 1.57 -33.25 -14.75
C SER A 82 0.74 -33.89 -13.64
N PHE A 83 1.33 -34.10 -12.46
CA PHE A 83 0.64 -34.66 -11.30
C PHE A 83 -0.48 -33.73 -10.80
N ILE A 84 -0.20 -32.42 -10.69
CA ILE A 84 -1.19 -31.44 -10.26
C ILE A 84 -2.35 -31.37 -11.26
N LYS A 85 -2.07 -31.38 -12.56
CA LYS A 85 -3.08 -31.38 -13.62
C LYS A 85 -4.01 -32.59 -13.47
N SER A 86 -3.46 -33.80 -13.39
CA SER A 86 -4.25 -35.02 -13.23
C SER A 86 -5.07 -35.04 -11.93
N TYR A 87 -4.52 -34.51 -10.83
CA TYR A 87 -5.25 -34.41 -9.56
C TYR A 87 -6.42 -33.43 -9.64
N ILE A 88 -6.25 -32.27 -10.30
CA ILE A 88 -7.33 -31.29 -10.47
C ILE A 88 -8.40 -31.84 -11.42
N GLU A 89 -8.02 -32.46 -12.54
CA GLU A 89 -8.97 -33.09 -13.47
C GLU A 89 -9.82 -34.15 -12.76
N TYR A 90 -9.18 -35.01 -11.96
CA TYR A 90 -9.87 -36.04 -11.17
C TYR A 90 -10.81 -35.45 -10.10
N SER A 91 -10.34 -34.44 -9.36
CA SER A 91 -11.12 -33.88 -8.24
C SER A 91 -12.23 -32.92 -8.67
N ALA A 92 -12.01 -32.15 -9.74
CA ALA A 92 -12.94 -31.13 -10.19
C ALA A 92 -13.89 -31.63 -11.31
N ASN A 93 -13.64 -32.79 -11.92
CA ASN A 93 -14.34 -33.28 -13.12
C ASN A 93 -14.41 -32.21 -14.23
N VAL A 94 -13.32 -31.45 -14.40
CA VAL A 94 -13.17 -30.43 -15.45
C VAL A 94 -12.03 -30.88 -16.36
N GLU A 95 -12.29 -30.98 -17.66
CA GLU A 95 -11.23 -31.16 -18.66
C GLU A 95 -10.41 -29.88 -18.77
N ILE A 96 -9.14 -29.95 -18.37
CA ILE A 96 -8.23 -28.81 -18.41
C ILE A 96 -7.48 -28.86 -19.74
N ASN A 97 -7.73 -27.88 -20.60
CA ASN A 97 -6.96 -27.67 -21.83
C ASN A 97 -5.45 -27.64 -21.53
N ASP A 98 -4.62 -28.09 -22.48
CA ASP A 98 -3.16 -28.23 -22.34
C ASP A 98 -2.39 -26.93 -22.03
N THR A 99 -3.06 -25.78 -21.94
CA THR A 99 -2.46 -24.47 -21.64
C THR A 99 -2.32 -24.15 -20.14
N PHE A 100 -2.64 -25.08 -19.24
CA PHE A 100 -2.49 -24.86 -17.79
C PHE A 100 -1.00 -24.78 -17.38
N THR A 101 -0.47 -23.56 -17.40
CA THR A 101 0.91 -23.26 -17.01
C THR A 101 0.94 -22.30 -15.83
N LEU A 102 1.43 -22.74 -14.66
CA LEU A 102 1.55 -21.90 -13.45
C LEU A 102 2.70 -20.88 -13.49
N LYS A 103 3.48 -20.87 -14.58
CA LYS A 103 4.67 -20.03 -14.73
C LYS A 103 4.29 -18.54 -14.72
N GLY A 104 3.17 -18.18 -15.33
CA GLY A 104 2.70 -16.79 -15.38
C GLY A 104 2.41 -16.24 -13.99
N GLU A 105 1.76 -17.02 -13.14
CA GLU A 105 1.37 -16.65 -11.78
C GLU A 105 2.57 -16.57 -10.84
N ILE A 106 3.55 -17.46 -11.01
CA ILE A 106 4.82 -17.41 -10.27
C ILE A 106 5.59 -16.13 -10.61
N ILE A 107 5.70 -15.79 -11.90
CA ILE A 107 6.40 -14.58 -12.34
C ILE A 107 5.63 -13.32 -11.88
N ALA A 108 4.31 -13.31 -12.07
CA ALA A 108 3.45 -12.18 -11.67
C ALA A 108 3.49 -11.94 -10.16
N SER A 109 3.42 -12.99 -9.34
CA SER A 109 3.55 -12.87 -7.88
C SER A 109 4.90 -12.32 -7.48
N ALA A 110 6.01 -12.82 -8.05
CA ALA A 110 7.34 -12.30 -7.76
C ALA A 110 7.50 -10.81 -8.12
N ILE A 111 7.00 -10.38 -9.29
CA ILE A 111 7.02 -8.98 -9.72
C ILE A 111 6.21 -8.12 -8.75
N LEU A 112 4.97 -8.54 -8.44
CA LEU A 112 4.09 -7.78 -7.56
C LEU A 112 4.66 -7.64 -6.15
N THR A 113 5.18 -8.73 -5.57
CA THR A 113 5.86 -8.68 -4.26
C THR A 113 7.09 -7.76 -4.29
N THR A 114 7.88 -7.81 -5.36
CA THR A 114 9.05 -6.93 -5.53
C THR A 114 8.65 -5.47 -5.59
N ILE A 115 7.58 -5.12 -6.31
CA ILE A 115 7.05 -3.75 -6.37
C ILE A 115 6.58 -3.30 -4.98
N ILE A 116 5.81 -4.13 -4.26
CA ILE A 116 5.32 -3.82 -2.92
C ILE A 116 6.48 -3.54 -1.96
N TYR A 117 7.49 -4.42 -1.92
CA TYR A 117 8.66 -4.23 -1.03
C TYR A 117 9.57 -3.10 -1.48
N GLY A 118 9.69 -2.85 -2.79
CA GLY A 118 10.40 -1.69 -3.31
C GLY A 118 9.76 -0.37 -2.86
N LEU A 119 8.44 -0.27 -2.94
CA LEU A 119 7.68 0.87 -2.43
C LEU A 119 7.79 0.99 -0.90
N GLN A 120 7.73 -0.13 -0.18
CA GLN A 120 7.87 -0.14 1.27
C GLN A 120 9.26 0.33 1.74
N LEU A 121 10.33 -0.09 1.06
CA LEU A 121 11.69 0.41 1.32
C LEU A 121 11.78 1.92 1.05
N PHE A 122 11.16 2.39 -0.04
CA PHE A 122 11.17 3.80 -0.37
C PHE A 122 10.43 4.65 0.68
N ILE A 123 9.23 4.23 1.09
CA ILE A 123 8.47 4.86 2.17
C ILE A 123 9.26 4.79 3.50
N GLY A 124 9.91 3.67 3.77
CA GLY A 124 10.79 3.51 4.93
C GLY A 124 11.92 4.54 4.96
N MET A 125 12.56 4.80 3.81
CA MET A 125 13.63 5.79 3.68
C MET A 125 13.12 7.22 3.91
N GLN A 126 11.91 7.56 3.45
CA GLN A 126 11.30 8.86 3.72
C GLN A 126 10.94 9.05 5.19
N ASN A 127 10.35 8.02 5.80
CA ASN A 127 10.03 8.04 7.23
C ASN A 127 11.31 8.16 8.06
N TYR A 128 12.38 7.49 7.65
CA TYR A 128 13.70 7.66 8.27
C TYR A 128 14.20 9.10 8.18
N LYS A 129 14.11 9.75 7.01
CA LYS A 129 14.45 11.18 6.84
C LYS A 129 13.62 12.07 7.77
N LYS A 130 12.29 11.88 7.79
CA LYS A 130 11.35 12.64 8.64
C LYS A 130 11.71 12.52 10.12
N HIS A 131 11.87 11.29 10.61
CA HIS A 131 12.20 11.03 12.02
C HIS A 131 13.57 11.60 12.41
N LYS A 132 14.57 11.49 11.53
CA LYS A 132 15.89 12.07 11.77
C LYS A 132 15.85 13.60 11.84
N LEU A 133 15.04 14.25 11.01
CA LEU A 133 14.87 15.70 11.03
C LEU A 133 14.12 16.17 12.29
N GLN A 134 13.07 15.46 12.71
CA GLN A 134 12.37 15.74 13.98
C GLN A 134 13.33 15.61 15.17
N LEU A 135 14.19 14.58 15.16
CA LEU A 135 15.20 14.36 16.19
C LEU A 135 16.19 15.55 16.28
N TYR A 136 16.66 16.07 15.14
CA TYR A 136 17.53 17.25 15.12
C TYR A 136 16.85 18.52 15.63
N LYS A 137 15.52 18.62 15.50
CA LYS A 137 14.70 19.70 16.05
C LYS A 137 14.38 19.51 17.54
N GLY A 138 14.77 18.40 18.15
CA GLY A 138 14.42 18.06 19.54
C GLY A 138 12.94 17.71 19.73
N ILE A 139 12.23 17.32 18.67
CA ILE A 139 10.81 16.93 18.70
C ILE A 139 10.73 15.40 18.83
N TYR A 140 10.26 14.92 19.98
CA TYR A 140 10.22 13.48 20.34
C TYR A 140 8.81 12.87 20.28
N VAL A 141 8.00 13.27 19.31
CA VAL A 141 6.61 12.77 19.17
C VAL A 141 6.60 11.31 18.75
N ASP A 142 7.35 10.98 17.69
CA ASP A 142 7.37 9.64 17.08
C ASP A 142 8.58 8.80 17.53
N VAL A 143 9.63 9.45 18.03
CA VAL A 143 10.88 8.81 18.46
C VAL A 143 11.13 9.08 19.93
N PRO A 144 11.19 8.06 20.80
CA PRO A 144 11.45 8.26 22.21
C PRO A 144 12.84 8.88 22.45
N PRO A 145 13.00 9.74 23.47
CA PRO A 145 14.26 10.39 23.76
C PRO A 145 15.35 9.37 24.15
N ALA A 146 16.60 9.67 23.79
CA ALA A 146 17.75 8.80 24.03
C ALA A 146 17.98 8.50 25.53
N THR A 147 17.46 9.33 26.43
CA THR A 147 17.50 9.14 27.89
C THR A 147 16.76 7.88 28.34
N ASN A 148 15.81 7.39 27.55
CA ASN A 148 15.01 6.20 27.89
C ASN A 148 15.76 4.88 27.64
N PHE A 149 16.94 4.92 27.02
CA PHE A 149 17.68 3.72 26.62
C PHE A 149 19.07 3.66 27.26
N LYS A 150 19.52 2.45 27.60
CA LYS A 150 20.90 2.23 28.05
C LYS A 150 21.88 2.49 26.91
N ARG A 151 22.97 3.22 27.17
CA ARG A 151 24.00 3.56 26.15
C ARG A 151 24.54 2.34 25.41
N SER A 152 24.79 1.24 26.12
CA SER A 152 25.24 -0.03 25.53
C SER A 152 24.21 -0.65 24.59
N SER A 153 22.92 -0.53 24.91
CA SER A 153 21.83 -1.02 24.06
C SER A 153 21.72 -0.19 22.78
N ILE A 154 21.88 1.13 22.86
CA ILE A 154 21.86 2.00 21.67
C ILE A 154 23.00 1.60 20.72
N ALA A 155 24.21 1.44 21.24
CA ALA A 155 25.37 1.07 20.43
C ALA A 155 25.18 -0.31 19.77
N SER A 156 24.78 -1.33 20.55
CA SER A 156 24.53 -2.68 20.04
C SER A 156 23.42 -2.71 18.98
N ASN A 157 22.30 -2.04 19.23
CA ASN A 157 21.17 -2.02 18.29
C ASN A 157 21.50 -1.26 17.00
N SER A 158 22.39 -0.27 17.06
CA SER A 158 22.82 0.48 15.88
C SER A 158 23.67 -0.38 14.93
N VAL A 159 24.50 -1.27 15.47
CA VAL A 159 25.33 -2.19 14.67
C VAL A 159 24.48 -3.27 13.99
N HIS A 160 23.48 -3.79 14.70
CA HIS A 160 22.61 -4.87 14.18
C HIS A 160 21.43 -4.38 13.32
N TYR A 161 21.24 -3.06 13.20
CA TYR A 161 20.11 -2.47 12.49
C TYR A 161 19.95 -3.01 11.05
N SER A 162 21.07 -3.12 10.30
CA SER A 162 21.04 -3.61 8.93
C SER A 162 20.61 -5.07 8.83
N GLY A 163 21.12 -5.91 9.72
CA GLY A 163 20.76 -7.33 9.81
C GLY A 163 19.28 -7.51 10.14
N PHE A 164 18.75 -6.74 11.10
CA PHE A 164 17.32 -6.79 11.42
C PHE A 164 16.47 -6.35 10.23
N LEU A 165 16.80 -5.24 9.56
CA LEU A 165 16.04 -4.76 8.41
C LEU A 165 15.98 -5.83 7.31
N VAL A 166 17.14 -6.35 6.90
CA VAL A 166 17.23 -7.35 5.82
C VAL A 166 16.55 -8.67 6.22
N GLY A 167 16.72 -9.11 7.47
CA GLY A 167 16.12 -10.34 7.98
C GLY A 167 14.59 -10.29 8.01
N TYR A 168 14.01 -9.20 8.53
CA TYR A 168 12.56 -9.00 8.51
C TYR A 168 12.02 -8.83 7.10
N MET A 169 12.76 -8.14 6.23
CA MET A 169 12.39 -8.01 4.82
C MET A 169 12.39 -9.37 4.11
N ALA A 170 13.37 -10.23 4.38
CA ALA A 170 13.44 -11.58 3.82
C ALA A 170 12.19 -12.40 4.19
N TRP A 171 11.90 -12.52 5.49
CA TRP A 171 10.75 -13.26 5.98
C TRP A 171 9.43 -12.70 5.49
N GLY A 172 9.28 -11.37 5.52
CA GLY A 172 8.12 -10.70 5.00
C GLY A 172 7.93 -10.94 3.50
N PHE A 173 9.01 -10.93 2.72
CA PHE A 173 8.97 -11.22 1.28
C PHE A 173 8.47 -12.64 1.02
N VAL A 174 8.98 -13.63 1.76
CA VAL A 174 8.53 -15.03 1.63
C VAL A 174 7.02 -15.14 1.90
N ILE A 175 6.54 -14.58 3.02
CA ILE A 175 5.12 -14.67 3.40
C ILE A 175 4.25 -13.96 2.36
N CYS A 176 4.62 -12.76 1.94
CA CYS A 176 3.87 -11.97 0.97
C CYS A 176 3.83 -12.62 -0.41
N PHE A 177 4.95 -13.18 -0.87
CA PHE A 177 5.03 -13.93 -2.13
C PHE A 177 4.05 -15.11 -2.12
N HIS A 178 4.04 -15.91 -1.06
CA HIS A 178 3.13 -17.05 -0.94
C HIS A 178 1.66 -16.62 -0.89
N LEU A 179 1.35 -15.56 -0.13
CA LEU A 179 0.00 -15.03 -0.04
C LEU A 179 -0.51 -14.57 -1.41
N ILE A 180 0.29 -13.79 -2.15
CA ILE A 180 -0.06 -13.32 -3.49
C ILE A 180 -0.20 -14.50 -4.46
N LEU A 181 0.73 -15.47 -4.41
CA LEU A 181 0.67 -16.66 -5.25
C LEU A 181 -0.61 -17.46 -5.01
N ILE A 182 -1.00 -17.69 -3.75
CA ILE A 182 -2.25 -18.38 -3.40
C ILE A 182 -3.46 -17.61 -3.92
N ILE A 183 -3.48 -16.28 -3.77
CA ILE A 183 -4.56 -15.45 -4.31
C ILE A 183 -4.63 -15.57 -5.83
N LEU A 184 -3.51 -15.48 -6.56
CA LEU A 184 -3.48 -15.59 -8.02
C LEU A 184 -3.94 -16.97 -8.51
N ILE A 185 -3.48 -18.04 -7.84
CA ILE A 185 -3.96 -19.41 -8.13
C ILE A 185 -5.45 -19.52 -7.86
N GLY A 186 -5.94 -18.98 -6.74
CA GLY A 186 -7.35 -18.95 -6.39
C GLY A 186 -8.20 -18.21 -7.44
N VAL A 187 -7.78 -17.01 -7.84
CA VAL A 187 -8.43 -16.24 -8.91
C VAL A 187 -8.44 -17.01 -10.23
N ARG A 188 -7.35 -17.71 -10.57
CA ARG A 188 -7.30 -18.55 -11.78
C ARG A 188 -8.28 -19.71 -11.71
N ILE A 189 -8.34 -20.43 -10.58
CA ILE A 189 -9.30 -21.53 -10.37
C ILE A 189 -10.73 -21.01 -10.46
N LEU A 190 -11.03 -19.86 -9.84
CA LEU A 190 -12.34 -19.21 -9.96
C LEU A 190 -12.68 -18.87 -11.42
N THR A 191 -11.70 -18.39 -12.19
CA THR A 191 -11.89 -18.09 -13.61
C THR A 191 -12.21 -19.35 -14.43
N PHE A 192 -11.65 -20.52 -14.09
CA PHE A 192 -12.03 -21.79 -14.71
C PHE A 192 -13.47 -22.21 -14.37
N GLN A 193 -13.94 -21.85 -13.18
CA GLN A 193 -15.31 -22.14 -12.72
C GLN A 193 -16.32 -21.05 -13.08
N ILE A 194 -15.99 -20.15 -14.03
CA ILE A 194 -16.84 -18.99 -14.35
C ILE A 194 -18.30 -19.38 -14.63
N ARG A 195 -18.55 -20.54 -15.26
CA ARG A 195 -19.90 -21.04 -15.51
C ARG A 195 -20.68 -21.39 -14.23
N GLN A 196 -20.00 -21.95 -13.24
CA GLN A 196 -20.60 -22.30 -11.94
C GLN A 196 -20.82 -21.04 -11.09
N ILE A 197 -19.87 -20.10 -11.14
CA ILE A 197 -20.00 -18.80 -10.48
C ILE A 197 -21.13 -18.00 -11.10
N GLU A 198 -21.27 -18.01 -12.42
CA GLU A 198 -22.38 -17.35 -13.12
C GLU A 198 -23.74 -17.91 -12.69
N LEU A 199 -23.86 -19.24 -12.60
CA LEU A 199 -25.09 -19.89 -12.10
C LEU A 199 -25.38 -19.50 -10.64
N ALA A 200 -24.38 -19.57 -9.76
CA ALA A 200 -24.53 -19.19 -8.36
C ALA A 200 -24.89 -17.71 -8.22
N LEU A 201 -24.24 -16.83 -8.99
CA LEU A 201 -24.49 -15.40 -9.00
C LEU A 201 -25.90 -15.09 -9.54
N ALA A 202 -26.37 -15.82 -10.56
CA ALA A 202 -27.73 -15.69 -11.07
C ALA A 202 -28.80 -16.02 -10.02
N ILE A 203 -28.48 -16.86 -9.03
CA ILE A 203 -29.36 -17.17 -7.88
C ILE A 203 -29.18 -16.16 -6.75
N ILE A 204 -27.94 -15.76 -6.43
CA ILE A 204 -27.63 -14.86 -5.31
C ILE A 204 -28.07 -13.41 -5.60
N VAL A 205 -27.87 -12.93 -6.83
CA VAL A 205 -28.20 -11.55 -7.24
C VAL A 205 -29.67 -11.20 -6.99
N PRO A 206 -30.69 -11.99 -7.39
CA PRO A 206 -32.08 -11.65 -7.10
C PRO A 206 -32.39 -11.66 -5.60
N VAL A 207 -31.81 -12.57 -4.81
CA VAL A 207 -31.97 -12.59 -3.35
C VAL A 207 -31.39 -11.32 -2.71
N LEU A 208 -30.19 -10.93 -3.15
CA LEU A 208 -29.51 -9.74 -2.66
C LEU A 208 -30.23 -8.46 -3.09
N LEU A 209 -30.79 -8.43 -4.30
CA LEU A 209 -31.61 -7.32 -4.79
C LEU A 209 -32.90 -7.16 -3.98
N ILE A 210 -33.60 -8.25 -3.66
CA ILE A 210 -34.79 -8.22 -2.77
C ILE A 210 -34.40 -7.72 -1.38
N TYR A 211 -33.28 -8.18 -0.83
CA TYR A 211 -32.77 -7.74 0.47
C TYR A 211 -32.44 -6.25 0.49
N LEU A 212 -31.73 -5.75 -0.53
CA LEU A 212 -31.39 -4.33 -0.66
C LEU A 212 -32.65 -3.49 -0.87
N LEU A 213 -33.60 -3.95 -1.68
CA LEU A 213 -34.87 -3.27 -1.89
C LEU A 213 -35.66 -3.16 -0.58
N LYS A 214 -35.70 -4.24 0.22
CA LYS A 214 -36.29 -4.22 1.56
C LYS A 214 -35.60 -3.19 2.46
N MET A 215 -34.27 -3.20 2.51
CA MET A 215 -33.50 -2.28 3.36
C MET A 215 -33.67 -0.81 2.94
N LEU A 216 -33.73 -0.55 1.64
CA LEU A 216 -33.97 0.79 1.08
C LEU A 216 -35.41 1.24 1.34
N SER A 217 -36.39 0.34 1.22
CA SER A 217 -37.81 0.61 1.53
C SER A 217 -38.00 0.93 3.02
N MET A 218 -37.38 0.17 3.92
CA MET A 218 -37.38 0.44 5.36
C MET A 218 -36.72 1.77 5.69
N THR A 219 -35.56 2.06 5.07
CA THR A 219 -34.85 3.33 5.29
C THR A 219 -35.64 4.53 4.77
N SER A 220 -36.28 4.39 3.60
CA SER A 220 -37.12 5.43 2.99
C SER A 220 -38.38 5.67 3.81
N ALA A 221 -39.12 4.61 4.17
CA ALA A 221 -40.28 4.70 5.06
C ALA A 221 -39.91 5.31 6.42
N GLY A 222 -38.78 4.90 7.00
CA GLY A 222 -38.15 5.49 8.18
C GLY A 222 -38.08 7.02 8.10
N LYS A 223 -37.45 7.52 7.04
CA LYS A 223 -37.21 8.95 6.85
C LYS A 223 -38.45 9.74 6.48
N PHE A 224 -39.34 9.21 5.64
CA PHE A 224 -40.50 9.96 5.13
C PHE A 224 -41.75 9.85 6.01
N LEU A 225 -42.02 8.68 6.59
CA LEU A 225 -43.24 8.42 7.38
C LEU A 225 -43.03 8.60 8.87
N PHE A 226 -41.85 8.26 9.40
CA PHE A 226 -41.62 8.22 10.85
C PHE A 226 -40.84 9.44 11.38
N ILE A 227 -39.97 10.03 10.56
CA ILE A 227 -39.19 11.23 10.90
C ILE A 227 -39.78 12.44 10.17
N GLN A 228 -40.92 12.94 10.64
CA GLN A 228 -41.47 14.20 10.12
C GLN A 228 -40.64 15.37 10.65
N LYS A 229 -40.16 16.20 9.72
CA LYS A 229 -39.02 17.13 9.79
C LYS A 229 -39.02 18.22 10.87
N LEU A 230 -39.96 18.27 11.81
CA LEU A 230 -40.10 19.44 12.67
C LEU A 230 -39.33 19.40 14.00
N ASP A 231 -38.87 18.25 14.52
CA ASP A 231 -38.22 18.26 15.85
C ASP A 231 -37.29 17.09 16.21
N ASN A 232 -36.87 16.22 15.27
CA ASN A 232 -36.09 14.99 15.58
C ASN A 232 -36.71 14.07 16.67
N LYS A 233 -37.97 14.32 17.08
CA LYS A 233 -38.71 13.51 18.04
C LYS A 233 -39.56 12.51 17.26
N LEU A 234 -39.53 11.24 17.68
CA LEU A 234 -40.35 10.17 17.09
C LEU A 234 -41.83 10.54 17.16
N ASN A 235 -42.53 10.54 16.02
CA ASN A 235 -43.96 10.76 16.00
C ASN A 235 -44.69 9.52 16.54
N LEU A 236 -45.06 9.56 17.83
CA LEU A 236 -45.69 8.44 18.55
C LEU A 236 -47.05 8.02 17.97
N LYS A 237 -47.66 8.84 17.10
CA LYS A 237 -48.97 8.60 16.50
C LYS A 237 -48.97 7.48 15.45
N SER A 238 -47.82 7.12 14.87
CA SER A 238 -47.70 6.08 13.83
C SER A 238 -47.12 4.74 14.34
N ARG A 239 -47.07 4.51 15.65
CA ARG A 239 -46.55 3.26 16.26
C ARG A 239 -47.20 1.98 15.71
N LYS A 240 -48.50 2.02 15.38
CA LYS A 240 -49.21 0.87 14.79
C LYS A 240 -48.69 0.53 13.39
N THR A 241 -48.40 1.55 12.57
CA THR A 241 -47.88 1.38 11.21
C THR A 241 -46.41 0.96 11.22
N TYR A 242 -45.63 1.42 12.20
CA TYR A 242 -44.25 0.98 12.42
C TYR A 242 -44.18 -0.51 12.78
N ALA A 243 -45.05 -0.98 13.67
CA ALA A 243 -45.10 -2.38 14.10
C ALA A 243 -45.48 -3.36 12.97
N ILE A 244 -46.16 -2.88 11.92
CA ILE A 244 -46.50 -3.69 10.73
C ILE A 244 -45.35 -3.70 9.71
N PHE A 245 -44.45 -2.71 9.76
CA PHE A 245 -43.38 -2.52 8.76
C PHE A 245 -42.03 -3.13 9.15
N VAL A 246 -41.83 -3.39 10.45
CA VAL A 246 -40.65 -4.10 11.02
C VAL A 246 -40.85 -5.60 10.90
#